data_AF-A0A1C5BPU1-F1
#
_entry.id   AF-A0A1C5BPU1-F1
#
_cell.length_a   1.000
_cell.length_b   1.000
_cell.length_c   1.000
_cell.angle_alpha   90.00
_cell.angle_beta   90.00
_cell.angle_gamma   90.00
#
_symmetry.space_group_name_H-M   'P 1'
#
loop_
_entity.id
_entity.type
_entity.pdbx_description
1 polymer ?
#
loop_
_entity_poly.entity_id
_entity_poly.type
_entity_poly.pdbx_seq_one_letter_code
_entity_poly.pdbx_strand_id
1 'polypeptide(L)'
;MIYAVWVPLLMPFVAVPAARRLADALSPVRAVRLLASTGIGLALCSLLALALLVVPGATRFSAVSAFGELVRPLSDAAPASAVPLAAAALALLAGCAVAVTRTARRHWAELHRSAQPSECSGGELAVLRDSRPDAYALPGRPGTPGRIVVTTGMLRALDPAERDALLAHERAHLAGHHHLFIAAAEVAALCHPALRSLRAPMGYALERCADEAAACAVGDR
;
A
#
# COMPACT_ATOMS: atom_id res chain seq x y z
N MET A 1 6.18 -23.06 -22.96
CA MET A 1 5.64 -22.52 -21.69
C MET A 1 6.53 -21.49 -20.97
N ILE A 2 7.75 -21.18 -21.43
CA ILE A 2 8.65 -20.23 -20.74
C ILE A 2 8.29 -18.75 -20.89
N TYR A 3 7.68 -18.33 -22.01
CA TYR A 3 7.45 -16.89 -22.25
C TYR A 3 6.33 -16.28 -21.40
N ALA A 4 5.33 -17.07 -21.01
CA ALA A 4 4.17 -16.59 -20.26
C ALA A 4 4.52 -16.09 -18.85
N VAL A 5 5.57 -16.63 -18.22
CA VAL A 5 6.01 -16.22 -16.86
C VAL A 5 6.64 -14.83 -16.84
N TRP A 6 7.13 -14.35 -18.00
CA TRP A 6 7.72 -13.02 -18.11
C TRP A 6 6.68 -11.92 -18.27
N VAL A 7 5.49 -12.25 -18.79
CA VAL A 7 4.41 -11.27 -19.03
C VAL A 7 4.03 -10.55 -17.72
N PRO A 8 3.76 -11.22 -16.59
CA PRO A 8 3.48 -10.55 -15.32
C PRO A 8 4.60 -9.67 -14.78
N LEU A 9 5.87 -9.96 -15.12
CA LEU A 9 7.03 -9.20 -14.66
C LEU A 9 7.27 -7.94 -15.51
N LEU A 10 6.85 -7.97 -16.78
CA LEU A 10 6.99 -6.84 -17.70
C LEU A 10 5.74 -5.95 -17.72
N MET A 11 4.56 -6.53 -17.46
CA MET A 11 3.28 -5.81 -17.49
C MET A 11 3.24 -4.55 -16.61
N PRO A 12 3.83 -4.50 -15.40
CA PRO A 12 3.82 -3.31 -14.57
C PRO A 12 4.44 -2.07 -15.24
N PHE A 13 5.39 -2.24 -16.16
CA PHE A 13 5.99 -1.11 -16.89
C PHE A 13 5.04 -0.47 -17.89
N VAL A 14 4.00 -1.18 -18.33
CA VAL A 14 2.98 -0.69 -19.28
C VAL A 14 1.68 -0.31 -18.57
N ALA A 15 1.22 -1.18 -17.66
CA ALA A 15 -0.04 -1.00 -16.96
C ALA A 15 -0.04 0.21 -16.01
N VAL A 16 1.09 0.48 -15.34
CA VAL A 16 1.16 1.56 -14.35
C VAL A 16 1.04 2.95 -15.00
N PRO A 17 1.79 3.29 -16.07
CA PRO A 17 1.57 4.55 -16.78
C PRO A 17 0.13 4.71 -17.28
N ALA A 18 -0.47 3.66 -17.82
CA ALA A 18 -1.85 3.68 -18.31
C ALA A 18 -2.86 3.93 -17.17
N ALA A 19 -2.71 3.22 -16.04
CA ALA A 19 -3.58 3.38 -14.88
C ALA A 19 -3.48 4.79 -14.28
N ARG A 20 -2.29 5.39 -14.26
CA ARG A 20 -2.09 6.78 -13.81
C ARG A 20 -2.85 7.77 -14.69
N ARG A 21 -2.70 7.65 -16.02
CA ARG A 21 -3.40 8.53 -16.97
C ARG A 21 -4.91 8.38 -16.91
N LEU A 22 -5.40 7.16 -16.70
CA LEU A 22 -6.82 6.93 -16.52
C LEU A 22 -7.32 7.52 -15.19
N ALA A 23 -6.54 7.39 -14.11
CA ALA A 23 -6.88 7.95 -12.80
C ALA A 23 -7.07 9.48 -12.85
N ASP A 24 -6.28 10.19 -13.66
CA ASP A 24 -6.39 11.65 -13.82
C ASP A 24 -7.76 12.09 -14.39
N ALA A 25 -8.46 11.21 -15.11
CA ALA A 25 -9.77 11.47 -15.71
C ALA A 25 -10.96 10.93 -14.88
N LEU A 26 -10.69 10.28 -13.76
CA LEU A 26 -11.71 9.64 -12.92
C LEU A 26 -12.05 10.50 -11.70
N SER A 27 -13.23 10.26 -11.12
CA SER A 27 -13.52 10.80 -9.78
C SER A 27 -12.54 10.23 -8.76
N PRO A 28 -12.21 10.95 -7.67
CA PRO A 28 -11.17 10.54 -6.72
C PRO A 28 -11.37 9.12 -6.18
N VAL A 29 -12.61 8.77 -5.81
CA VAL A 29 -12.94 7.43 -5.31
C VAL A 29 -12.67 6.34 -6.35
N ARG A 30 -12.97 6.61 -7.63
CA ARG A 30 -12.70 5.68 -8.73
C ARG A 30 -11.20 5.59 -9.03
N ALA A 31 -10.49 6.71 -8.97
CA ALA A 31 -9.04 6.77 -9.11
C ALA A 31 -8.33 5.93 -8.04
N VAL A 32 -8.69 6.09 -6.76
CA VAL A 32 -8.15 5.28 -5.64
C VAL A 32 -8.39 3.79 -5.89
N ARG A 33 -9.62 3.38 -6.25
CA ARG A 33 -9.95 1.97 -6.51
C ARG A 33 -9.18 1.39 -7.69
N LEU A 34 -9.04 2.15 -8.78
CA LEU A 34 -8.28 1.75 -9.96
C LEU A 34 -6.80 1.54 -9.61
N LEU A 35 -6.18 2.54 -8.97
CA LEU A 35 -4.76 2.50 -8.62
C LEU A 35 -4.48 1.37 -7.61
N ALA A 36 -5.36 1.16 -6.63
CA ALA A 36 -5.21 0.12 -5.62
C ALA A 36 -5.33 -1.29 -6.22
N SER A 37 -6.40 -1.54 -6.98
CA SER A 37 -6.61 -2.84 -7.63
C SER A 37 -5.52 -3.16 -8.64
N THR A 38 -5.07 -2.17 -9.42
CA THR A 38 -3.95 -2.31 -10.36
C THR A 38 -2.66 -2.64 -9.62
N GLY A 39 -2.32 -1.88 -8.56
CA GLY A 39 -1.11 -2.08 -7.78
C GLY A 39 -1.05 -3.45 -7.11
N ILE A 40 -2.14 -3.85 -6.44
CA ILE A 40 -2.23 -5.14 -5.76
C ILE A 40 -2.21 -6.29 -6.76
N GLY A 41 -3.02 -6.22 -7.82
CA GLY A 41 -3.09 -7.26 -8.84
C GLY A 41 -1.74 -7.51 -9.52
N LEU A 42 -1.07 -6.44 -9.95
CA LEU A 42 0.25 -6.55 -10.58
C LEU A 42 1.32 -7.05 -9.61
N ALA A 43 1.29 -6.64 -8.34
CA ALA A 43 2.21 -7.16 -7.33
C ALA A 43 2.02 -8.67 -7.12
N LEU A 44 0.77 -9.12 -6.95
CA LEU A 44 0.46 -10.55 -6.79
C LEU A 44 0.87 -11.37 -8.00
N CYS A 45 0.55 -10.91 -9.22
CA CYS A 45 0.95 -11.58 -10.45
C CYS A 45 2.49 -11.63 -10.60
N SER A 46 3.20 -10.57 -10.22
CA SER A 46 4.68 -10.55 -10.23
C SER A 46 5.27 -11.56 -9.24
N LEU A 47 4.76 -11.59 -8.01
CA LEU A 47 5.20 -12.56 -6.99
C LEU A 47 4.89 -13.99 -7.40
N LEU A 48 3.72 -14.24 -7.98
CA LEU A 48 3.36 -15.56 -8.50
C LEU A 48 4.28 -15.99 -9.65
N ALA A 49 4.61 -15.08 -10.57
CA ALA A 49 5.57 -15.36 -11.64
C ALA A 49 6.97 -15.71 -11.08
N LEU A 50 7.45 -14.96 -10.08
CA LEU A 50 8.71 -15.30 -9.40
C LEU A 50 8.64 -16.67 -8.71
N ALA A 51 7.54 -17.00 -8.04
CA ALA A 51 7.36 -18.31 -7.41
C ALA A 51 7.38 -19.45 -8.44
N LEU A 52 6.73 -19.26 -9.59
CA LEU A 52 6.76 -20.22 -10.70
C LEU A 52 8.17 -20.39 -11.29
N LEU A 53 9.00 -19.35 -11.30
CA LEU A 53 10.40 -19.43 -11.74
C LEU A 53 11.29 -20.24 -10.79
N VAL A 54 10.91 -20.39 -9.52
CA VAL A 54 11.66 -21.20 -8.55
C VAL A 54 11.51 -22.70 -8.85
N VAL A 55 10.32 -23.13 -9.30
CA VAL A 55 9.96 -24.55 -9.43
C VAL A 55 10.95 -25.36 -10.30
N PRO A 56 11.29 -24.96 -11.55
CA PRO A 56 12.13 -25.78 -12.43
C PRO A 56 13.58 -25.92 -11.95
N GLY A 57 14.08 -24.94 -11.19
CA GLY A 57 15.40 -25.03 -10.56
C GLY A 57 15.37 -25.88 -9.30
N ALA A 58 14.29 -25.81 -8.51
CA ALA A 58 14.12 -26.59 -7.29
C ALA A 58 14.02 -28.09 -7.57
N THR A 59 13.37 -28.51 -8.67
CA THR A 59 13.25 -29.94 -9.04
C THR A 59 14.58 -30.61 -9.42
N ARG A 60 15.67 -29.83 -9.59
CA ARG A 60 17.03 -30.36 -9.77
C ARG A 60 17.64 -30.91 -8.46
N PHE A 61 17.02 -30.64 -7.31
CA PHE A 61 17.41 -31.21 -6.02
C PHE A 61 16.54 -32.43 -5.69
N SER A 62 17.18 -33.50 -5.22
CA SER A 62 16.54 -34.81 -4.98
C SER A 62 15.38 -34.77 -3.98
N ALA A 63 15.38 -33.81 -3.05
CA ALA A 63 14.31 -33.61 -2.08
C ALA A 63 12.99 -33.11 -2.71
N VAL A 64 13.06 -32.40 -3.85
CA VAL A 64 11.90 -31.79 -4.52
C VAL A 64 11.41 -32.66 -5.68
N SER A 65 12.30 -33.45 -6.30
CA SER A 65 11.93 -34.39 -7.36
C SER A 65 10.94 -35.47 -6.91
N ALA A 66 10.82 -35.72 -5.60
CA ALA A 66 9.83 -36.62 -5.01
C ALA A 66 8.37 -36.19 -5.27
N PHE A 67 8.13 -34.91 -5.55
CA PHE A 67 6.81 -34.38 -5.95
C PHE A 67 6.53 -34.52 -7.46
N GLY A 68 7.30 -35.37 -8.14
CA GLY A 68 7.48 -35.46 -9.60
C GLY A 68 6.26 -35.19 -10.48
N GLU A 69 5.13 -35.87 -10.25
CA GLU A 69 3.90 -35.71 -11.05
C GLU A 69 3.33 -34.29 -11.03
N LEU A 70 3.41 -33.59 -9.90
CA LEU A 70 2.80 -32.27 -9.69
C LEU A 70 3.57 -31.13 -10.37
N VAL A 71 4.89 -31.30 -10.53
CA VAL A 71 5.82 -30.29 -11.06
C VAL A 71 6.38 -30.63 -12.43
N ARG A 72 6.01 -31.80 -13.00
CA ARG A 72 6.41 -32.28 -14.33
C ARG A 72 6.14 -31.28 -15.45
N PRO A 73 4.94 -30.67 -15.56
CA PRO A 73 4.64 -29.70 -16.63
C PRO A 73 5.53 -28.44 -16.59
N LEU A 74 6.08 -28.11 -15.42
CA LEU A 74 6.96 -26.96 -15.21
C LEU A 74 8.44 -27.33 -15.39
N SER A 75 8.80 -28.61 -15.31
CA SER A 75 10.19 -29.09 -15.24
C SER A 75 10.71 -29.73 -16.54
N ASP A 76 9.83 -30.31 -17.36
CA ASP A 76 10.20 -31.13 -18.53
C ASP A 76 10.95 -30.36 -19.65
N ALA A 77 10.97 -29.03 -19.61
CA ALA A 77 11.65 -28.17 -20.57
C ALA A 77 12.62 -27.16 -19.91
N ALA A 78 13.12 -27.46 -18.70
CA ALA A 78 13.95 -26.53 -17.94
C ALA A 78 15.35 -26.33 -18.57
N PRO A 79 15.72 -25.10 -19.00
CA PRO A 79 17.01 -24.81 -19.59
C PRO A 79 18.14 -24.94 -18.56
N ALA A 80 19.40 -24.98 -19.02
CA ALA A 80 20.58 -24.98 -18.12
C ALA A 80 20.59 -23.78 -17.14
N SER A 81 19.96 -22.66 -17.52
CA SER A 81 19.80 -21.47 -16.69
C SER A 81 18.71 -21.57 -15.61
N ALA A 82 18.00 -22.71 -15.50
CA ALA A 82 16.91 -22.86 -14.54
C ALA A 82 17.35 -22.71 -13.08
N VAL A 83 18.53 -23.22 -12.71
CA VAL A 83 19.08 -23.12 -11.34
C VAL A 83 19.43 -21.67 -10.98
N PRO A 84 20.26 -20.93 -11.75
CA PRO A 84 20.56 -19.54 -11.41
C PRO A 84 19.31 -18.64 -11.46
N LEU A 85 18.37 -18.90 -12.38
CA LEU A 85 17.11 -18.15 -12.45
C LEU A 85 16.22 -18.40 -11.23
N ALA A 86 16.10 -19.66 -10.78
CA ALA A 86 15.37 -20.01 -9.57
C ALA A 86 16.01 -19.39 -8.31
N ALA A 87 17.34 -19.40 -8.22
CA ALA A 87 18.07 -18.76 -7.12
C ALA A 87 17.81 -17.24 -7.08
N ALA A 88 17.87 -16.58 -8.23
CA ALA A 88 17.57 -15.15 -8.34
C ALA A 88 16.11 -14.84 -7.97
N ALA A 89 15.15 -15.62 -8.48
CA ALA A 89 13.74 -15.47 -8.16
C ALA A 89 13.46 -15.68 -6.66
N LEU A 90 14.06 -16.70 -6.05
CA LEU A 90 13.96 -16.96 -4.62
C LEU A 90 14.55 -15.83 -3.78
N ALA A 91 15.72 -15.30 -4.17
CA ALA A 91 16.34 -14.16 -3.49
C ALA A 91 15.45 -12.90 -3.56
N LEU A 92 14.81 -12.64 -4.70
CA LEU A 92 13.86 -11.53 -4.85
C LEU A 92 12.62 -11.72 -3.97
N LEU A 93 12.04 -12.92 -3.94
CA LEU A 93 10.89 -13.25 -3.07
C LEU A 93 11.24 -13.07 -1.60
N ALA A 94 12.39 -13.60 -1.17
CA ALA A 94 12.88 -13.46 0.21
C ALA A 94 13.14 -12.00 0.56
N GLY A 95 13.76 -11.24 -0.35
CA GLY A 95 13.99 -9.80 -0.19
C GLY A 95 12.68 -9.01 -0.03
N CYS A 96 11.68 -9.32 -0.85
CA CYS A 96 10.34 -8.72 -0.74
C CYS A 96 9.69 -9.06 0.61
N ALA A 97 9.70 -10.34 1.02
CA ALA A 97 9.13 -10.79 2.29
C ALA A 97 9.79 -10.11 3.49
N VAL A 98 11.12 -9.99 3.49
CA VAL A 98 11.88 -9.30 4.54
C VAL A 98 11.53 -7.81 4.55
N ALA A 99 11.49 -7.16 3.38
CA ALA A 99 11.16 -5.73 3.29
C ALA A 99 9.75 -5.45 3.81
N VAL A 100 8.74 -6.20 3.36
CA VAL A 100 7.35 -6.07 3.81
C VAL A 100 7.25 -6.32 5.32
N THR A 101 7.89 -7.37 5.83
CA THR A 101 7.89 -7.69 7.27
C THR A 101 8.53 -6.57 8.10
N ARG A 102 9.65 -6.00 7.64
CA ARG A 102 10.34 -4.90 8.33
C ARG A 102 9.48 -3.63 8.34
N THR A 103 8.87 -3.28 7.21
CA THR A 103 7.98 -2.12 7.12
C THR A 103 6.74 -2.30 7.99
N ALA A 104 6.09 -3.46 7.94
CA ALA A 104 4.96 -3.77 8.81
C ALA A 104 5.36 -3.62 10.29
N ARG A 105 6.47 -4.23 10.73
CA ARG A 105 6.94 -4.12 12.12
C ARG A 105 7.21 -2.67 12.54
N ARG A 106 7.78 -1.84 11.67
CA ARG A 106 8.02 -0.41 11.93
C ARG A 106 6.70 0.34 12.10
N HIS A 107 5.77 0.14 11.18
CA HIS A 107 4.45 0.77 11.23
C HIS A 107 3.68 0.36 12.49
N TRP A 108 3.67 -0.93 12.82
CA TRP A 108 3.10 -1.43 14.07
C TRP A 108 3.76 -0.78 15.29
N ALA A 109 5.10 -0.68 15.34
CA ALA A 109 5.81 -0.05 16.45
C ALA A 109 5.55 1.47 16.57
N GLU A 110 5.35 2.17 15.45
CA GLU A 110 4.96 3.59 15.42
C GLU A 110 3.55 3.80 15.97
N LEU A 111 2.57 3.02 15.49
CA LEU A 111 1.21 3.04 16.04
C LEU A 111 1.18 2.70 17.53
N HIS A 112 2.09 1.83 18.00
CA HIS A 112 2.19 1.52 19.42
C HIS A 112 2.73 2.67 20.27
N ARG A 113 3.68 3.45 19.73
CA ARG A 113 4.28 4.62 20.40
C ARG A 113 3.34 5.82 20.41
N SER A 114 2.68 6.11 19.29
CA SER A 114 1.74 7.24 19.17
C SER A 114 0.45 7.05 19.97
N ALA A 115 0.19 5.83 20.43
CA ALA A 115 -0.93 5.51 21.30
C ALA A 115 -0.60 5.65 22.80
N GLN A 116 0.60 6.09 23.17
CA GLN A 116 0.87 6.45 24.57
C GLN A 116 0.13 7.76 24.89
N PRO A 117 -0.80 7.74 25.85
CA PRO A 117 -1.76 8.82 26.04
C PRO A 117 -1.06 10.03 26.67
N SER A 118 -0.72 11.02 25.85
CA SER A 118 -0.58 12.38 26.34
C SER A 118 -1.99 12.95 26.52
N GLU A 119 -2.47 12.92 27.76
CA GLU A 119 -3.51 13.79 28.33
C GLU A 119 -4.52 14.39 27.35
N CYS A 120 -5.52 13.64 26.90
CA CYS A 120 -6.85 14.15 26.52
C CYS A 120 -7.82 12.99 26.26
N SER A 121 -9.07 13.16 26.71
CA SER A 121 -10.18 12.20 26.76
C SER A 121 -10.27 11.21 25.61
N GLY A 122 -10.78 10.00 25.88
CA GLY A 122 -10.97 8.90 24.93
C GLY A 122 -11.96 9.14 23.77
N GLY A 123 -12.16 10.40 23.35
CA GLY A 123 -12.97 10.78 22.20
C GLY A 123 -12.22 10.69 20.87
N GLU A 124 -12.92 11.13 19.82
CA GLU A 124 -12.45 11.18 18.44
C GLU A 124 -11.32 12.21 18.22
N LEU A 125 -11.27 13.29 18.99
CA LEU A 125 -10.29 14.38 18.86
C LEU A 125 -9.29 14.39 20.03
N ALA A 126 -8.01 14.39 19.71
CA ALA A 126 -6.90 14.54 20.65
C ALA A 126 -6.14 15.86 20.35
N VAL A 127 -6.06 16.75 21.34
CA VAL A 127 -5.38 18.04 21.18
C VAL A 127 -3.97 17.97 21.77
N LEU A 128 -2.94 18.09 20.93
CA LEU A 128 -1.54 18.09 21.35
C LEU A 128 -1.07 19.51 21.67
N ARG A 129 -0.41 19.69 22.82
CA ARG A 129 0.25 20.95 23.18
C ARG A 129 1.54 21.13 22.39
N ASP A 130 1.41 21.64 21.17
CA ASP A 130 2.50 22.07 20.31
C ASP A 130 2.12 23.41 19.65
N SER A 131 3.09 24.30 19.49
CA SER A 131 2.93 25.58 18.80
C SER A 131 3.06 25.45 17.28
N ARG A 132 3.69 24.38 16.78
CA ARG A 132 3.74 24.09 15.34
C ARG A 132 2.34 23.67 14.85
N PRO A 133 1.78 24.34 13.83
CA PRO A 133 0.51 23.92 13.24
C PRO A 133 0.65 22.55 12.60
N ASP A 134 -0.09 21.57 13.10
CA ASP A 134 -0.17 20.22 12.54
C ASP A 134 -1.52 19.57 12.90
N ALA A 135 -2.01 18.72 12.01
CA ALA A 135 -3.21 17.91 12.18
C ALA A 135 -3.10 16.63 11.35
N TYR A 136 -3.58 15.51 11.91
CA TYR A 136 -3.55 14.24 11.20
C TYR A 136 -4.53 13.21 11.78
N ALA A 137 -5.07 12.39 10.88
CA ALA A 137 -5.81 11.18 11.17
C ALA A 137 -4.89 10.04 11.64
N LEU A 138 -4.96 9.69 12.92
CA LEU A 138 -4.29 8.53 13.51
C LEU A 138 -5.20 7.29 13.42
N PRO A 139 -4.85 6.28 12.62
CA PRO A 139 -5.66 5.07 12.53
C PRO A 139 -5.69 4.32 13.86
N GLY A 140 -6.84 3.72 14.16
CA GLY A 140 -7.05 2.93 15.37
C GLY A 140 -6.35 1.57 15.29
N ARG A 141 -6.18 0.93 16.45
CA ARG A 141 -5.80 -0.49 16.54
C ARG A 141 -7.02 -1.38 16.29
N PRO A 142 -6.82 -2.69 16.01
CA PRO A 142 -7.92 -3.65 15.97
C PRO A 142 -8.80 -3.54 17.24
N GLY A 143 -10.08 -3.24 17.07
CA GLY A 143 -11.03 -3.07 18.16
C GLY A 143 -11.08 -1.67 18.81
N THR A 144 -10.30 -0.69 18.33
CA THR A 144 -10.37 0.71 18.79
C THR A 144 -10.63 1.65 17.62
N PRO A 145 -11.48 2.69 17.78
CA PRO A 145 -11.66 3.69 16.74
C PRO A 145 -10.37 4.49 16.50
N GLY A 146 -10.21 4.99 15.27
CA GLY A 146 -9.19 5.99 14.97
C GLY A 146 -9.48 7.33 15.65
N ARG A 147 -8.48 8.21 15.67
CA ARG A 147 -8.58 9.54 16.29
C ARG A 147 -7.95 10.58 15.39
N ILE A 148 -8.44 11.81 15.50
CA ILE A 148 -7.86 12.98 14.87
C ILE A 148 -6.96 13.64 15.90
N VAL A 149 -5.70 13.85 15.55
CA VAL A 149 -4.75 14.59 16.38
C VAL A 149 -4.63 15.99 15.80
N VAL A 150 -4.79 17.03 16.63
CA VAL A 150 -4.64 18.42 16.21
C VAL A 150 -3.79 19.16 17.22
N THR A 151 -2.83 19.98 16.77
CA THR A 151 -2.02 20.78 17.70
C THR A 151 -2.72 22.06 18.14
N THR A 152 -2.35 22.57 19.32
CA THR A 152 -2.82 23.90 19.75
C THR A 152 -2.40 25.02 18.79
N GLY A 153 -1.27 24.85 18.09
CA GLY A 153 -0.81 25.76 17.03
C GLY A 153 -1.77 25.78 15.84
N MET A 154 -2.24 24.62 15.39
CA MET A 154 -3.19 24.51 14.28
C MET A 154 -4.53 25.16 14.64
N LEU A 155 -5.06 24.86 15.84
CA LEU A 155 -6.33 25.46 16.30
C LEU A 155 -6.26 26.99 16.42
N ARG A 156 -5.09 27.56 16.73
CA ARG A 156 -4.93 29.02 16.78
C ARG A 156 -4.77 29.67 15.42
N ALA A 157 -4.28 28.92 14.43
CA ALA A 157 -4.04 29.42 13.08
C ALA A 157 -5.32 29.53 12.26
N LEU A 158 -6.31 28.69 12.54
CA LEU A 158 -7.56 28.59 11.78
C LEU A 158 -8.73 29.28 12.48
N ASP A 159 -9.63 29.86 11.70
CA ASP A 159 -10.93 30.36 12.17
C ASP A 159 -11.93 29.21 12.45
N PRO A 160 -13.12 29.47 13.03
CA PRO A 160 -14.07 28.41 13.34
C PRO A 160 -14.53 27.58 12.13
N ALA A 161 -14.76 28.19 10.97
CA ALA A 161 -15.24 27.49 9.78
C ALA A 161 -14.11 26.63 9.17
N GLU A 162 -12.89 27.18 9.14
CA GLU A 162 -11.69 26.45 8.70
C GLU A 162 -11.38 25.25 9.61
N ARG A 163 -11.61 25.36 10.92
CA ARG A 163 -11.48 24.23 11.86
C ARG A 163 -12.50 23.13 11.56
N ASP A 164 -13.75 23.48 11.27
CA ASP A 164 -14.78 22.50 10.93
C ASP A 164 -14.44 21.77 9.63
N ALA A 165 -13.95 22.49 8.62
CA ALA A 165 -13.46 21.92 7.36
C ALA A 165 -12.26 20.99 7.58
N LEU A 166 -11.25 21.42 8.36
CA LEU A 166 -10.10 20.60 8.72
C LEU A 166 -10.53 19.31 9.41
N LEU A 167 -11.38 19.40 10.43
CA LEU A 167 -11.85 18.22 11.14
C LEU A 167 -12.67 17.30 10.23
N ALA A 168 -13.48 17.85 9.32
CA ALA A 168 -14.22 17.05 8.34
C ALA A 168 -13.28 16.31 7.37
N HIS A 169 -12.20 16.96 6.93
CA HIS A 169 -11.15 16.37 6.10
C HIS A 169 -10.43 15.23 6.84
N GLU A 170 -9.98 15.44 8.07
CA GLU A 170 -9.32 14.38 8.86
C GLU A 170 -10.26 13.21 9.18
N ARG A 171 -11.55 13.48 9.46
CA ARG A 171 -12.57 12.43 9.59
C ARG A 171 -12.71 11.62 8.32
N ALA A 172 -12.66 12.26 7.15
CA ALA A 172 -12.76 11.58 5.87
C ALA A 172 -11.60 10.59 5.65
N HIS A 173 -10.37 10.93 6.07
CA HIS A 173 -9.25 9.98 6.05
C HIS A 173 -9.49 8.73 6.90
N LEU A 174 -10.05 8.90 8.11
CA LEU A 174 -10.39 7.79 9.00
C LEU A 174 -11.53 6.94 8.43
N ALA A 175 -12.64 7.57 8.04
CA ALA A 175 -13.81 6.89 7.50
C ALA A 175 -13.51 6.15 6.19
N GLY A 176 -12.73 6.79 5.31
CA GLY A 176 -12.26 6.22 4.05
C GLY A 176 -11.14 5.19 4.20
N HIS A 177 -10.62 4.98 5.42
CA HIS A 177 -9.48 4.12 5.71
C HIS A 177 -8.28 4.40 4.77
N HIS A 178 -8.01 5.68 4.49
CA HIS A 178 -7.01 6.11 3.50
C HIS A 178 -5.60 5.55 3.79
N HIS A 179 -5.27 5.37 5.07
CA HIS A 179 -4.04 4.72 5.51
C HIS A 179 -3.85 3.30 4.94
N LEU A 180 -4.91 2.51 4.75
CA LEU A 180 -4.82 1.17 4.16
C LEU A 180 -4.43 1.21 2.68
N PHE A 181 -4.91 2.21 1.93
CA PHE A 181 -4.56 2.39 0.52
C PHE A 181 -3.11 2.83 0.34
N ILE A 182 -2.63 3.72 1.22
CA ILE A 182 -1.21 4.08 1.27
C ILE A 182 -0.35 2.85 1.59
N ALA A 183 -0.71 2.10 2.63
CA ALA A 183 0.00 0.87 3.00
C ALA A 183 0.02 -0.15 1.86
N ALA A 184 -1.10 -0.33 1.15
CA ALA A 184 -1.17 -1.21 -0.02
C ALA A 184 -0.23 -0.74 -1.15
N ALA A 185 -0.20 0.56 -1.45
CA ALA A 185 0.71 1.12 -2.45
C ALA A 185 2.19 0.99 -2.03
N GLU A 186 2.49 1.10 -0.73
CA GLU A 186 3.83 0.88 -0.19
C GLU A 186 4.29 -0.57 -0.35
N VAL A 187 3.43 -1.53 0.04
CA VAL A 187 3.71 -2.97 -0.11
C VAL A 187 3.89 -3.33 -1.58
N ALA A 188 2.99 -2.89 -2.47
CA ALA A 188 3.11 -3.11 -3.90
C ALA A 188 4.47 -2.61 -4.45
N ALA A 189 4.89 -1.43 -4.03
CA ALA A 189 6.16 -0.82 -4.40
C ALA A 189 7.41 -1.54 -3.85
N LEU A 190 7.27 -2.34 -2.79
CA LEU A 190 8.30 -3.25 -2.30
C LEU A 190 8.38 -4.52 -3.15
N CYS A 191 7.24 -5.00 -3.66
CA CYS A 191 7.15 -6.21 -4.47
C CYS A 191 7.65 -6.01 -5.91
N HIS A 192 7.53 -4.81 -6.47
CA HIS A 192 7.98 -4.54 -7.84
C HIS A 192 8.37 -3.05 -8.05
N PRO A 193 9.54 -2.74 -8.66
CA PRO A 193 10.04 -1.37 -8.78
C PRO A 193 9.11 -0.44 -9.58
N ALA A 194 8.48 -0.91 -10.65
CA ALA A 194 7.56 -0.08 -11.45
C ALA A 194 6.34 0.41 -10.64
N LEU A 195 5.92 -0.35 -9.62
CA LEU A 195 4.76 -0.02 -8.78
C LEU A 195 5.04 1.15 -7.81
N ARG A 196 6.32 1.52 -7.61
CA ARG A 196 6.70 2.72 -6.82
C ARG A 196 6.05 4.00 -7.33
N SER A 197 5.85 4.09 -8.64
CA SER A 197 5.27 5.27 -9.28
C SER A 197 3.75 5.43 -9.03
N LEU A 198 3.10 4.47 -8.37
CA LEU A 198 1.71 4.58 -7.94
C LEU A 198 1.54 5.34 -6.61
N ARG A 199 2.62 5.55 -5.83
CA ARG A 199 2.52 6.18 -4.50
C ARG A 199 2.00 7.62 -4.55
N ALA A 200 2.62 8.47 -5.37
CA ALA A 200 2.22 9.87 -5.45
C ALA A 200 0.80 10.07 -6.02
N PRO A 201 0.40 9.38 -7.12
CA PRO A 201 -0.99 9.43 -7.61
C PRO A 201 -2.00 8.89 -6.60
N MET A 202 -1.65 7.84 -5.84
CA MET A 202 -2.51 7.32 -4.78
C MET A 202 -2.73 8.36 -3.69
N GLY A 203 -1.66 8.98 -3.18
CA GLY A 203 -1.75 10.04 -2.19
C GLY A 203 -2.63 11.18 -2.67
N TYR A 204 -2.35 11.72 -3.86
CA TYR A 204 -3.15 12.79 -4.46
C TYR A 204 -4.63 12.44 -4.59
N ALA A 205 -4.96 11.23 -5.05
CA ALA A 205 -6.35 10.79 -5.17
C ALA A 205 -7.05 10.66 -3.81
N LEU A 206 -6.32 10.26 -2.76
CA LEU A 206 -6.86 10.18 -1.40
C LEU A 206 -7.08 11.55 -0.78
N GLU A 207 -6.16 12.51 -0.99
CA GLU A 207 -6.35 13.91 -0.57
C GLU A 207 -7.60 14.49 -1.22
N ARG A 208 -7.76 14.32 -2.53
CA ARG A 208 -8.97 14.75 -3.23
C ARG A 208 -10.25 14.09 -2.73
N CYS A 209 -10.19 12.80 -2.37
CA CYS A 209 -11.33 12.12 -1.74
C CYS A 209 -11.70 12.78 -0.40
N ALA A 210 -10.70 13.13 0.41
CA ALA A 210 -10.90 13.76 1.70
C ALA A 210 -11.46 15.18 1.55
N ASP A 211 -10.91 15.96 0.63
CA ASP A 211 -11.38 17.32 0.31
C ASP A 211 -12.84 17.33 -0.18
N GLU A 212 -13.19 16.46 -1.14
CA GLU A 212 -14.56 16.37 -1.64
C GLU A 212 -15.55 15.93 -0.54
N ALA A 213 -15.13 15.03 0.35
CA ALA A 213 -15.94 14.60 1.48
C ALA A 213 -16.12 15.72 2.53
N ALA A 214 -15.04 16.47 2.81
CA ALA A 214 -15.06 17.59 3.73
C ALA A 214 -15.99 18.71 3.23
N ALA A 215 -15.83 19.12 1.96
CA ALA A 215 -16.68 20.10 1.29
C ALA A 215 -18.17 19.72 1.38
N CYS A 216 -18.50 18.46 1.11
CA CYS A 216 -19.88 17.97 1.25
C CYS A 216 -20.39 18.02 2.70
N ALA A 217 -19.53 17.79 3.69
CA ALA A 217 -19.92 17.77 5.10
C ALA A 217 -20.11 19.17 5.68
N VAL A 218 -19.31 20.16 5.25
CA VAL A 218 -19.42 21.55 5.73
C VAL A 218 -20.36 22.44 4.91
N GLY A 219 -20.84 21.95 3.76
CA GLY A 219 -21.81 22.66 2.92
C GLY A 219 -21.22 23.78 2.08
N ASP A 220 -19.91 23.79 1.88
CA ASP A 220 -19.17 24.73 1.03
C ASP A 220 -18.70 23.98 -0.22
N ARG A 221 -19.34 24.23 -1.36
CA ARG A 221 -19.09 23.51 -2.61
C ARG A 221 -19.00 24.44 -3.80
#